data_AF-A0A168N3P2-F1
#
_entry.id   AF-A0A168N3P2-F1
#
_cell.length_a   1.000
_cell.length_b   1.000
_cell.length_c   1.000
_cell.angle_alpha   90.00
_cell.angle_beta   90.00
_cell.angle_gamma   90.00
#
_symmetry.space_group_name_H-M   'P 1'
#
loop_
_entity.id
_entity.type
_entity.pdbx_description
1 polymer ?
#
loop_
_entity_poly.entity_id
_entity_poly.type
_entity_poly.pdbx_seq_one_letter_code
_entity_poly.pdbx_strand_id
1 'polypeptide(L)'
;MSASLLEAAATGDLDYIKSNTKALKDKNERGWTALHFAARYGQLAVATYLRDSVPELLDMENNEGKTPSQLAQFWGYDQVAELLTPQTTPATDASETETVVTKQVNHVNFFAGSPYGWLRTNNERLNELVRADNARFLLFSNLDPAFQDADLYFAPYSRVAPLITADFGAASETSDVALVFLGIDEKTGEQPIPYWALDVTVKPKSPFKDTLERLHQDLEKADLEFTSALPQAFKLKKDVAAILAQARAMLDWHKRNRFCPACGQPVVSKEAGHKLMCTSNETSECISHKGIHNFAYPRTDAVVIVCIMHPTEDKILLGRQKQWPARMFSCIAGFVEAGESIEEAVRREALEETGVHVDHVAYHSTQPWPFPNSLMFGFLASATTDTIKMEDKELESARWFSRSDVLGALKGNGVFNLPPTLAIAHQLIKTWATNPSFRQQNSKM
;
A
#
# COMPACT_ATOMS: atom_id res chain seq x y z
N MET A 1 19.95 -14.52 -33.51
CA MET A 1 20.62 -15.30 -32.43
C MET A 1 19.80 -16.55 -32.24
N SER A 2 20.41 -17.74 -32.21
CA SER A 2 19.67 -18.99 -32.00
C SER A 2 19.06 -18.98 -30.61
N ALA A 3 17.73 -18.98 -30.51
CA ALA A 3 17.05 -19.07 -29.21
C ALA A 3 17.53 -20.35 -28.50
N SER A 4 17.98 -20.22 -27.26
CA SER A 4 18.34 -21.43 -26.51
C SER A 4 17.06 -22.19 -26.16
N LEU A 5 17.15 -23.52 -26.04
CA LEU A 5 15.99 -24.35 -25.65
C LEU A 5 15.36 -23.87 -24.32
N LEU A 6 16.19 -23.37 -23.39
CA LEU A 6 15.74 -22.84 -22.10
C LEU A 6 15.01 -21.51 -22.23
N GLU A 7 15.44 -20.65 -23.17
CA GLU A 7 14.77 -19.39 -23.48
C GLU A 7 13.40 -19.65 -24.13
N ALA A 8 13.33 -20.59 -25.09
CA ALA A 8 12.07 -21.03 -25.67
C ALA A 8 11.10 -21.60 -24.61
N ALA A 9 11.62 -22.35 -23.64
CA ALA A 9 10.81 -22.85 -22.53
C ALA A 9 10.34 -21.74 -21.57
N ALA A 10 11.10 -20.66 -21.42
CA ALA A 10 10.74 -19.50 -20.61
C ALA A 10 9.68 -18.62 -21.27
N THR A 11 9.75 -18.45 -22.59
CA THR A 11 8.87 -17.58 -23.37
C THR A 11 7.61 -18.29 -23.88
N GLY A 12 7.55 -19.62 -23.79
CA GLY A 12 6.40 -20.41 -24.22
C GLY A 12 6.42 -20.83 -25.69
N ASP A 13 7.58 -20.78 -26.36
CA ASP A 13 7.75 -21.17 -27.77
C ASP A 13 7.71 -22.70 -27.93
N LEU A 14 6.49 -23.25 -27.91
CA LEU A 14 6.22 -24.67 -28.00
C LEU A 14 6.71 -25.30 -29.32
N ASP A 15 6.68 -24.55 -30.42
CA ASP A 15 7.08 -25.06 -31.74
C ASP A 15 8.59 -25.25 -31.82
N TYR A 16 9.36 -24.34 -31.21
CA TYR A 16 10.80 -24.51 -31.06
C TYR A 16 11.15 -25.70 -30.16
N ILE A 17 10.44 -25.88 -29.04
CA ILE A 17 10.63 -27.02 -28.14
C ILE A 17 10.37 -28.35 -28.87
N LYS A 18 9.27 -28.46 -29.62
CA LYS A 18 8.92 -29.64 -30.43
C LYS A 18 9.95 -29.95 -31.53
N SER A 19 10.63 -28.92 -32.04
CA SER A 19 11.65 -29.07 -33.08
C SER A 19 13.03 -29.47 -32.54
N ASN A 20 13.24 -29.40 -31.22
CA ASN A 20 14.55 -29.58 -30.56
C ASN A 20 14.52 -30.66 -29.45
N THR A 21 13.91 -31.81 -29.74
CA THR A 21 13.63 -32.87 -28.75
C THR A 21 14.87 -33.58 -28.16
N LYS A 22 16.03 -33.50 -28.82
CA LYS A 22 17.25 -34.19 -28.36
C LYS A 22 17.86 -33.57 -27.11
N ALA A 23 17.59 -32.30 -26.85
CA ALA A 23 18.21 -31.51 -25.78
C ALA A 23 17.27 -31.26 -24.57
N LEU A 24 16.08 -31.88 -24.54
CA LEU A 24 15.06 -31.58 -23.50
C LEU A 24 15.51 -31.91 -22.07
N LYS A 25 16.46 -32.83 -21.91
CA LYS A 25 17.05 -33.22 -20.61
C LYS A 25 18.29 -32.42 -20.24
N ASP A 26 18.77 -31.55 -21.12
CA ASP A 26 19.99 -30.79 -20.88
C ASP A 26 19.79 -29.81 -19.73
N LYS A 27 20.79 -29.75 -18.85
CA LYS A 27 20.83 -28.84 -17.71
C LYS A 27 21.78 -27.69 -18.01
N ASN A 28 21.44 -26.48 -17.57
CA ASN A 28 22.41 -25.39 -17.52
C ASN A 28 23.36 -25.52 -16.32
N GLU A 29 24.25 -24.55 -16.15
CA GLU A 29 25.22 -24.46 -15.04
C GLU A 29 24.57 -24.50 -13.64
N ARG A 30 23.28 -24.17 -13.52
CA ARG A 30 22.51 -24.21 -12.27
C ARG A 30 21.71 -25.51 -12.07
N GLY A 31 21.84 -26.46 -12.99
CA GLY A 31 21.10 -27.71 -12.96
C GLY A 31 19.66 -27.63 -13.51
N TRP A 32 19.29 -26.52 -14.17
CA TRP A 32 17.91 -26.29 -14.65
C TRP A 32 17.70 -26.89 -16.04
N THR A 33 16.61 -27.64 -16.20
CA THR A 33 16.12 -28.15 -17.50
C THR A 33 15.08 -27.22 -18.11
N ALA A 34 14.66 -27.50 -19.35
CA ALA A 34 13.56 -26.78 -20.01
C ALA A 34 12.26 -26.79 -19.16
N LEU A 35 11.98 -27.89 -18.45
CA LEU A 35 10.78 -27.98 -17.60
C LEU A 35 10.86 -27.09 -16.36
N HIS A 36 12.04 -26.86 -15.79
CA HIS A 36 12.22 -25.90 -14.69
C HIS A 36 11.94 -24.46 -15.16
N PHE A 37 12.34 -24.11 -16.39
CA PHE A 37 12.03 -22.81 -16.97
C PHE A 37 10.54 -22.66 -17.28
N ALA A 38 9.91 -23.67 -17.89
CA ALA A 38 8.47 -23.66 -18.13
C ALA A 38 7.66 -23.52 -16.83
N ALA A 39 8.09 -24.22 -15.76
CA ALA A 39 7.50 -24.12 -14.43
C ALA A 39 7.67 -22.73 -13.78
N ARG A 40 8.87 -22.15 -13.86
CA ARG A 40 9.17 -20.82 -13.29
C ARG A 40 8.41 -19.68 -13.96
N TYR A 41 8.09 -19.80 -15.25
CA TYR A 41 7.43 -18.75 -16.02
C TYR A 41 5.96 -19.07 -16.34
N GLY A 42 5.39 -20.11 -15.73
CA GLY A 42 3.96 -20.44 -15.86
C GLY A 42 3.54 -20.91 -17.25
N GLN A 43 4.46 -21.46 -18.05
CA GLN A 43 4.21 -21.85 -19.44
C GLN A 43 3.48 -23.19 -19.53
N LEU A 44 2.16 -23.18 -19.28
CA LEU A 44 1.33 -24.39 -19.17
C LEU A 44 1.41 -25.31 -20.39
N ALA A 45 1.36 -24.76 -21.61
CA ALA A 45 1.40 -25.56 -22.84
C ALA A 45 2.75 -26.26 -23.02
N VAL A 46 3.85 -25.57 -22.70
CA VAL A 46 5.20 -26.14 -22.74
C VAL A 46 5.40 -27.17 -21.63
N ALA A 47 4.95 -26.88 -20.41
CA ALA A 47 5.02 -27.80 -19.28
C ALA A 47 4.23 -29.10 -19.55
N THR A 48 3.05 -28.99 -20.17
CA THR A 48 2.22 -30.15 -20.58
C THR A 48 2.96 -31.01 -21.58
N TYR A 49 3.48 -30.39 -22.64
CA TYR A 49 4.23 -31.11 -23.67
C TYR A 49 5.48 -31.78 -23.10
N LEU A 50 6.26 -31.09 -22.26
CA LEU A 50 7.49 -31.61 -21.68
C LEU A 50 7.23 -32.76 -20.70
N ARG A 51 6.18 -32.65 -19.86
CA ARG A 51 5.73 -33.75 -18.99
C ARG A 51 5.37 -34.98 -19.80
N ASP A 52 4.55 -34.81 -20.84
CA ASP A 52 4.01 -35.92 -21.62
C ASP A 52 5.11 -36.56 -22.50
N SER A 53 6.05 -35.76 -22.98
CA SER A 53 7.13 -36.23 -23.86
C SER A 53 8.33 -36.80 -23.11
N VAL A 54 8.62 -36.28 -21.91
CA VAL A 54 9.79 -36.66 -21.10
C VAL A 54 9.42 -36.69 -19.61
N PRO A 55 8.72 -37.72 -19.14
CA PRO A 55 8.24 -37.79 -17.75
C PRO A 55 9.35 -37.74 -16.70
N GLU A 56 10.59 -38.16 -17.04
CA GLU A 56 11.69 -38.14 -16.08
C GLU A 56 12.09 -36.72 -15.65
N LEU A 57 11.67 -35.68 -16.38
CA LEU A 57 11.89 -34.30 -16.00
C LEU A 57 11.14 -33.89 -14.73
N LEU A 58 10.06 -34.61 -14.37
CA LEU A 58 9.22 -34.29 -13.21
C LEU A 58 9.99 -34.39 -11.88
N ASP A 59 10.86 -35.40 -11.78
CA ASP A 59 11.60 -35.71 -10.56
C ASP A 59 13.04 -35.15 -10.59
N MET A 60 13.44 -34.48 -11.68
CA MET A 60 14.78 -33.89 -11.75
C MET A 60 14.88 -32.65 -10.88
N GLU A 61 15.82 -32.67 -9.94
CA GLU A 61 16.16 -31.49 -9.14
C GLU A 61 17.22 -30.61 -9.82
N ASN A 62 17.12 -29.30 -9.60
CA ASN A 62 18.19 -28.36 -9.86
C ASN A 62 19.27 -28.39 -8.74
N ASN A 63 20.33 -27.57 -8.85
CA ASN A 63 21.39 -27.53 -7.84
C ASN A 63 20.94 -27.01 -6.45
N GLU A 64 19.71 -26.49 -6.34
CA GLU A 64 19.08 -26.03 -5.10
C GLU A 64 18.15 -27.10 -4.50
N GLY A 65 18.11 -28.31 -5.07
CA GLY A 65 17.24 -29.40 -4.62
C GLY A 65 15.75 -29.17 -4.91
N LYS A 66 15.43 -28.36 -5.93
CA LYS A 66 14.04 -28.04 -6.30
C LYS A 66 13.61 -28.75 -7.58
N THR A 67 12.46 -29.41 -7.54
CA THR A 67 11.81 -29.98 -8.73
C THR A 67 11.02 -28.92 -9.51
N PRO A 68 10.63 -29.18 -10.77
CA PRO A 68 9.78 -28.25 -11.52
C PRO A 68 8.43 -27.96 -10.86
N SER A 69 7.77 -28.94 -10.24
CA SER A 69 6.50 -28.72 -9.52
C SER A 69 6.68 -27.78 -8.33
N GLN A 70 7.74 -27.97 -7.53
CA GLN A 70 8.08 -27.08 -6.41
C GLN A 70 8.40 -25.65 -6.87
N LEU A 71 9.06 -25.49 -8.03
CA LEU A 71 9.29 -24.16 -8.61
C LEU A 71 7.99 -23.51 -9.07
N ALA A 72 7.11 -24.24 -9.78
CA ALA A 72 5.81 -23.72 -10.19
C ALA A 72 4.98 -23.28 -8.97
N GLN A 73 5.01 -24.07 -7.89
CA GLN A 73 4.33 -23.73 -6.63
C GLN A 73 4.93 -22.49 -5.97
N PHE A 74 6.26 -22.40 -5.88
CA PHE A 74 6.96 -21.25 -5.30
C PHE A 74 6.61 -19.92 -6.00
N TRP A 75 6.45 -19.95 -7.32
CA TRP A 75 6.10 -18.77 -8.12
C TRP A 75 4.58 -18.56 -8.31
N GLY A 76 3.73 -19.39 -7.69
CA GLY A 76 2.27 -19.22 -7.69
C GLY A 76 1.54 -19.68 -8.96
N TYR A 77 2.14 -20.57 -9.77
CA TYR A 77 1.53 -21.13 -10.97
C TYR A 77 0.79 -22.45 -10.67
N ASP A 78 -0.31 -22.37 -9.92
CA ASP A 78 -1.09 -23.53 -9.42
C ASP A 78 -1.37 -24.59 -10.50
N GLN A 79 -1.83 -24.17 -11.69
CA GLN A 79 -2.16 -25.10 -12.78
C GLN A 79 -0.94 -25.86 -13.30
N VAL A 80 0.22 -25.22 -13.32
CA VAL A 80 1.47 -25.87 -13.75
C VAL A 80 2.01 -26.73 -12.62
N ALA A 81 1.88 -26.32 -11.36
CA ALA A 81 2.28 -27.11 -10.21
C ALA A 81 1.50 -28.43 -10.15
N GLU A 82 0.17 -28.36 -10.21
CA GLU A 82 -0.75 -29.51 -10.20
C GLU A 82 -0.50 -30.45 -11.38
N LEU A 83 -0.28 -29.89 -12.57
CA LEU A 83 0.07 -30.65 -13.78
C LEU A 83 1.35 -31.49 -13.60
N LEU A 84 2.32 -30.97 -12.84
CA LEU A 84 3.66 -31.52 -12.68
C LEU A 84 3.86 -32.28 -11.36
N THR A 85 2.87 -32.36 -10.48
CA THR A 85 2.96 -33.16 -9.25
C THR A 85 2.86 -34.65 -9.58
N PRO A 86 3.83 -35.49 -9.17
CA PRO A 86 3.73 -36.94 -9.33
C PRO A 86 2.53 -37.51 -8.58
N GLN A 87 1.73 -38.35 -9.24
CA GLN A 87 0.59 -39.03 -8.61
C GLN A 87 1.10 -40.26 -7.83
N THR A 88 1.38 -40.12 -6.53
CA THR A 88 1.73 -41.24 -5.65
C THR A 88 0.71 -41.43 -4.53
N THR A 89 0.21 -42.67 -4.41
CA THR A 89 -0.60 -43.21 -3.30
C THR A 89 0.07 -43.00 -1.93
N PRO A 90 -0.70 -42.83 -0.84
CA PRO A 90 -0.20 -42.25 0.41
C PRO A 90 0.59 -43.26 1.24
N ALA A 91 1.78 -42.85 1.69
CA ALA A 91 2.53 -43.53 2.74
C ALA A 91 2.91 -42.52 3.86
N THR A 92 2.48 -42.90 5.05
CA THR A 92 2.78 -42.50 6.42
C THR A 92 4.04 -41.68 6.73
N ASP A 93 3.85 -40.71 7.62
CA ASP A 93 4.77 -40.07 8.57
C ASP A 93 6.08 -39.47 8.04
N ALA A 94 6.01 -38.17 7.75
CA ALA A 94 7.08 -37.23 8.11
C ALA A 94 6.44 -35.88 8.47
N SER A 95 6.82 -35.34 9.63
CA SER A 95 6.44 -34.02 10.08
C SER A 95 7.06 -32.97 9.16
N GLU A 96 6.28 -32.44 8.23
CA GLU A 96 6.61 -31.17 7.60
C GLU A 96 5.35 -30.31 7.61
N THR A 97 5.52 -29.15 8.22
CA THR A 97 4.56 -28.07 8.32
C THR A 97 4.17 -27.63 6.91
N GLU A 98 3.09 -28.22 6.39
CA GLU A 98 2.36 -27.69 5.25
C GLU A 98 1.97 -26.25 5.57
N THR A 99 2.77 -25.31 5.08
CA THR A 99 2.31 -23.93 4.90
C THR A 99 1.39 -23.97 3.69
N VAL A 100 0.17 -24.47 3.94
CA VAL A 100 -0.97 -24.16 3.10
C VAL A 100 -1.11 -22.64 3.19
N VAL A 101 -0.51 -21.92 2.23
CA VAL A 101 -0.98 -20.58 1.89
C VAL A 101 -2.37 -20.81 1.31
N THR A 102 -3.34 -20.99 2.21
CA THR A 102 -4.75 -20.86 1.86
C THR A 102 -4.86 -19.54 1.11
N LYS A 103 -5.61 -19.50 0.00
CA LYS A 103 -5.88 -18.28 -0.77
C LYS A 103 -6.55 -17.25 0.16
N GLN A 104 -5.74 -16.60 0.98
CA GLN A 104 -6.13 -15.50 1.83
C GLN A 104 -6.39 -14.38 0.84
N VAL A 105 -7.67 -14.01 0.70
CA VAL A 105 -8.03 -12.89 -0.14
C VAL A 105 -7.32 -11.68 0.43
N ASN A 106 -6.33 -11.15 -0.31
CA ASN A 106 -5.59 -9.97 0.10
C ASN A 106 -6.58 -8.81 0.30
N HIS A 107 -6.77 -8.41 1.55
CA HIS A 107 -7.69 -7.33 1.89
C HIS A 107 -7.05 -5.98 1.61
N VAL A 108 -7.38 -5.37 0.48
CA VAL A 108 -6.98 -3.99 0.17
C VAL A 108 -7.89 -3.05 0.96
N ASN A 109 -7.36 -2.34 1.97
CA ASN A 109 -8.16 -1.40 2.75
C ASN A 109 -8.52 -0.12 1.99
N PHE A 110 -9.35 0.72 2.62
CA PHE A 110 -9.69 2.06 2.14
C PHE A 110 -8.43 2.94 1.98
N PHE A 111 -8.48 3.98 1.14
CA PHE A 111 -7.34 4.82 0.74
C PHE A 111 -6.24 4.13 -0.11
N ALA A 112 -6.36 2.85 -0.44
CA ALA A 112 -5.46 2.16 -1.36
C ALA A 112 -6.06 2.00 -2.77
N GLY A 113 -5.19 2.00 -3.78
CA GLY A 113 -5.57 1.80 -5.19
C GLY A 113 -5.28 2.97 -6.13
N SER A 114 -4.30 3.82 -5.77
CA SER A 114 -3.90 5.00 -6.53
C SER A 114 -3.49 4.72 -7.99
N PRO A 115 -3.58 5.71 -8.89
CA PRO A 115 -3.16 5.61 -10.29
C PRO A 115 -1.67 5.30 -10.50
N TYR A 116 -1.29 4.83 -11.69
CA TYR A 116 0.09 4.44 -11.99
C TYR A 116 1.01 5.65 -12.23
N GLY A 117 2.15 5.71 -11.53
CA GLY A 117 3.05 6.87 -11.52
C GLY A 117 4.36 6.72 -12.31
N TRP A 118 4.48 5.75 -13.21
CA TRP A 118 5.74 5.40 -13.90
C TRP A 118 6.33 6.51 -14.79
N LEU A 119 5.58 7.56 -15.12
CA LEU A 119 5.98 8.64 -16.02
C LEU A 119 6.63 9.86 -15.34
N ARG A 120 6.89 9.81 -14.02
CA ARG A 120 7.40 10.95 -13.22
C ARG A 120 8.68 11.60 -13.73
N THR A 121 9.51 10.87 -14.47
CA THR A 121 10.77 11.36 -15.04
C THR A 121 10.68 11.72 -16.53
N ASN A 122 9.55 11.43 -17.18
CA ASN A 122 9.35 11.72 -18.60
C ASN A 122 8.70 13.11 -18.77
N ASN A 123 9.53 14.14 -18.79
CA ASN A 123 9.09 15.54 -18.88
C ASN A 123 8.22 15.82 -20.12
N GLU A 124 8.59 15.28 -21.29
CA GLU A 124 7.82 15.44 -22.52
C GLU A 124 6.40 14.92 -22.34
N ARG A 125 6.27 13.68 -21.84
CA ARG A 125 4.97 13.07 -21.61
C ARG A 125 4.17 13.81 -20.52
N LEU A 126 4.82 14.29 -19.47
CA LEU A 126 4.16 15.07 -18.42
C LEU A 126 3.61 16.41 -18.95
N ASN A 127 4.35 17.08 -19.86
CA ASN A 127 3.93 18.32 -20.50
C ASN A 127 2.71 18.13 -21.41
N GLU A 128 2.56 16.96 -22.02
CA GLU A 128 1.34 16.57 -22.74
C GLU A 128 0.19 16.28 -21.78
N LEU A 129 0.43 15.43 -20.78
CA LEU A 129 -0.61 14.95 -19.85
C LEU A 129 -1.19 16.05 -18.98
N VAL A 130 -0.40 17.05 -18.58
CA VAL A 130 -0.89 18.18 -17.78
C VAL A 130 -1.83 19.08 -18.59
N ARG A 131 -1.73 19.07 -19.92
CA ARG A 131 -2.54 19.91 -20.82
C ARG A 131 -3.65 19.13 -21.53
N ALA A 132 -3.77 17.84 -21.25
CA ALA A 132 -4.78 17.00 -21.87
C ALA A 132 -6.21 17.47 -21.48
N ASP A 133 -7.14 17.45 -22.42
CA ASP A 133 -8.53 17.87 -22.19
C ASP A 133 -9.23 17.02 -21.12
N ASN A 134 -8.79 15.76 -20.96
CA ASN A 134 -9.29 14.83 -19.95
C ASN A 134 -8.51 14.88 -18.62
N ALA A 135 -7.51 15.76 -18.48
CA ALA A 135 -6.73 15.88 -17.24
C ALA A 135 -7.61 16.34 -16.07
N ARG A 136 -7.40 15.72 -14.90
CA ARG A 136 -8.19 15.95 -13.68
C ARG A 136 -7.31 16.55 -12.59
N PHE A 137 -7.62 17.78 -12.19
CA PHE A 137 -6.88 18.51 -11.16
C PHE A 137 -7.68 18.53 -9.86
N LEU A 138 -7.14 17.89 -8.83
CA LEU A 138 -7.65 17.98 -7.48
C LEU A 138 -7.07 19.21 -6.79
N LEU A 139 -7.93 20.18 -6.50
CA LEU A 139 -7.53 21.46 -5.93
C LEU A 139 -7.54 21.41 -4.40
N PHE A 140 -6.53 22.00 -3.77
CA PHE A 140 -6.44 22.14 -2.32
C PHE A 140 -6.18 23.58 -1.91
N SER A 141 -6.85 24.03 -0.85
CA SER A 141 -6.53 25.26 -0.13
C SER A 141 -6.23 24.89 1.31
N ASN A 142 -5.04 25.24 1.80
CA ASN A 142 -4.57 24.90 3.14
C ASN A 142 -4.61 23.39 3.50
N LEU A 143 -4.52 22.50 2.50
CA LEU A 143 -4.69 21.04 2.60
C LEU A 143 -6.15 20.54 2.73
N ASP A 144 -7.11 21.44 2.60
CA ASP A 144 -8.51 21.09 2.42
C ASP A 144 -8.82 21.00 0.92
N PRO A 145 -9.32 19.85 0.42
CA PRO A 145 -9.68 19.68 -0.98
C PRO A 145 -11.02 20.37 -1.32
N ALA A 146 -11.18 20.72 -2.59
CA ALA A 146 -12.44 21.25 -3.12
C ALA A 146 -13.51 20.15 -3.29
N PHE A 147 -14.74 20.45 -2.88
CA PHE A 147 -15.92 19.60 -3.05
C PHE A 147 -17.05 20.36 -3.74
N GLN A 148 -17.88 19.63 -4.49
CA GLN A 148 -19.18 20.06 -5.02
C GLN A 148 -20.24 19.06 -4.58
N ASP A 149 -21.31 19.49 -3.91
CA ASP A 149 -22.41 18.60 -3.49
C ASP A 149 -21.95 17.32 -2.76
N ALA A 150 -20.89 17.43 -1.93
CA ALA A 150 -20.21 16.34 -1.22
C ALA A 150 -19.37 15.36 -2.08
N ASP A 151 -19.32 15.55 -3.40
CA ASP A 151 -18.39 14.87 -4.30
C ASP A 151 -17.07 15.63 -4.45
N LEU A 152 -16.00 14.88 -4.63
CA LEU A 152 -14.68 15.46 -4.82
C LEU A 152 -14.60 16.15 -6.19
N TYR A 153 -14.25 17.44 -6.20
CA TYR A 153 -14.20 18.21 -7.44
C TYR A 153 -12.86 18.06 -8.16
N PHE A 154 -12.92 17.72 -9.45
CA PHE A 154 -11.76 17.67 -10.34
C PHE A 154 -11.86 18.78 -11.40
N ALA A 155 -11.02 19.81 -11.27
CA ALA A 155 -10.98 20.89 -12.24
C ALA A 155 -10.38 20.42 -13.58
N PRO A 156 -10.89 20.92 -14.73
CA PRO A 156 -10.23 20.75 -16.03
C PRO A 156 -9.00 21.67 -16.15
N TYR A 157 -8.11 21.37 -17.11
CA TYR A 157 -6.93 22.19 -17.38
C TYR A 157 -7.28 23.67 -17.61
N SER A 158 -8.37 23.96 -18.34
CA SER A 158 -8.79 25.35 -18.64
C SER A 158 -9.02 26.22 -17.41
N ARG A 159 -9.37 25.64 -16.25
CA ARG A 159 -9.55 26.36 -14.97
C ARG A 159 -8.22 26.69 -14.29
N VAL A 160 -7.19 25.89 -14.52
CA VAL A 160 -5.90 25.98 -13.81
C VAL A 160 -4.73 26.40 -14.70
N ALA A 161 -4.94 26.51 -16.01
CA ALA A 161 -3.92 26.87 -17.00
C ALA A 161 -3.10 28.11 -16.61
N PRO A 162 -3.69 29.20 -16.05
CA PRO A 162 -2.91 30.37 -15.60
C PRO A 162 -1.90 30.10 -14.48
N LEU A 163 -2.02 28.98 -13.76
CA LEU A 163 -1.11 28.57 -12.68
C LEU A 163 -0.02 27.60 -13.16
N ILE A 164 -0.14 27.07 -14.39
CA ILE A 164 0.77 26.07 -14.96
C ILE A 164 1.58 26.76 -16.07
N THR A 165 2.54 27.58 -15.65
CA THR A 165 3.26 28.52 -16.53
C THR A 165 4.59 28.01 -17.05
N ALA A 166 5.09 26.87 -16.55
CA ALA A 166 6.37 26.31 -16.94
C ALA A 166 6.20 24.83 -17.32
N ASP A 167 7.00 24.40 -18.30
CA ASP A 167 7.13 23.00 -18.66
C ASP A 167 7.99 22.25 -17.62
N PHE A 168 7.63 20.99 -17.40
CA PHE A 168 8.46 20.06 -16.64
C PHE A 168 9.85 19.98 -17.29
N GLY A 169 10.89 20.08 -16.48
CA GLY A 169 12.28 20.10 -16.93
C GLY A 169 12.84 21.49 -17.25
N ALA A 170 12.03 22.55 -17.21
CA ALA A 170 12.53 23.90 -17.38
C ALA A 170 13.37 24.36 -16.17
N ALA A 171 14.33 25.27 -16.40
CA ALA A 171 15.18 25.84 -15.35
C ALA A 171 14.40 26.70 -14.33
N SER A 172 13.18 27.14 -14.69
CA SER A 172 12.34 28.05 -13.92
C SER A 172 11.19 27.36 -13.19
N GLU A 173 11.33 26.10 -12.78
CA GLU A 173 10.32 25.43 -11.95
C GLU A 173 10.17 26.17 -10.61
N THR A 174 9.16 27.03 -10.53
CA THR A 174 8.89 27.85 -9.34
C THR A 174 8.26 26.99 -8.24
N SER A 175 8.67 27.21 -6.99
CA SER A 175 8.13 26.50 -5.81
C SER A 175 6.87 27.15 -5.21
N ASP A 176 6.28 28.16 -5.86
CA ASP A 176 5.18 28.94 -5.28
C ASP A 176 3.84 28.19 -5.28
N VAL A 177 3.60 27.37 -6.31
CA VAL A 177 2.41 26.53 -6.47
C VAL A 177 2.86 25.08 -6.56
N ALA A 178 2.43 24.25 -5.61
CA ALA A 178 2.78 22.83 -5.62
C ALA A 178 1.85 22.10 -6.60
N LEU A 179 2.44 21.56 -7.68
CA LEU A 179 1.78 20.69 -8.66
C LEU A 179 2.39 19.30 -8.59
N VAL A 180 1.55 18.28 -8.35
CA VAL A 180 1.99 16.90 -8.17
C VAL A 180 1.23 15.98 -9.12
N PHE A 181 1.95 15.16 -9.88
CA PHE A 181 1.37 14.10 -10.68
C PHE A 181 0.99 12.91 -9.80
N LEU A 182 -0.28 12.53 -9.79
CA LEU A 182 -0.77 11.41 -8.98
C LEU A 182 -0.66 10.09 -9.74
N GLY A 183 -0.78 10.15 -11.07
CA GLY A 183 -0.61 9.03 -11.97
C GLY A 183 -1.67 9.03 -13.07
N ILE A 184 -1.75 7.93 -13.79
CA ILE A 184 -2.73 7.70 -14.86
C ILE A 184 -3.64 6.53 -14.48
N ASP A 185 -4.93 6.73 -14.69
CA ASP A 185 -5.89 5.63 -14.69
C ASP A 185 -6.06 5.08 -16.11
N GLU A 186 -5.70 3.80 -16.27
CA GLU A 186 -5.76 3.04 -17.52
C GLU A 186 -6.81 1.90 -17.45
N LYS A 187 -7.54 1.78 -16.33
CA LYS A 187 -8.32 0.57 -16.00
C LYS A 187 -9.55 0.34 -16.87
N THR A 188 -10.06 1.35 -17.58
CA THR A 188 -11.35 1.28 -18.29
C THR A 188 -11.25 0.97 -19.78
N GLY A 189 -10.05 0.81 -20.35
CA GLY A 189 -9.88 0.65 -21.81
C GLY A 189 -10.22 1.92 -22.62
N GLU A 190 -10.50 3.03 -21.93
CA GLU A 190 -10.69 4.37 -22.49
C GLU A 190 -9.34 5.10 -22.60
N GLN A 191 -9.36 6.34 -23.09
CA GLN A 191 -8.16 7.17 -23.08
C GLN A 191 -7.65 7.35 -21.63
N PRO A 192 -6.34 7.19 -21.39
CA PRO A 192 -5.79 7.25 -20.05
C PRO A 192 -6.06 8.62 -19.40
N ILE A 193 -6.56 8.61 -18.16
CA ILE A 193 -6.94 9.84 -17.44
C ILE A 193 -5.80 10.24 -16.49
N PRO A 194 -5.10 11.37 -16.73
CA PRO A 194 -4.06 11.84 -15.82
C PRO A 194 -4.66 12.62 -14.65
N TYR A 195 -4.25 12.25 -13.44
CA TYR A 195 -4.64 12.92 -12.21
C TYR A 195 -3.50 13.76 -11.64
N TRP A 196 -3.84 14.95 -11.17
CA TRP A 196 -2.92 15.93 -10.61
C TRP A 196 -3.46 16.48 -9.30
N ALA A 197 -2.58 16.79 -8.34
CA ALA A 197 -2.91 17.58 -7.16
C ALA A 197 -2.30 18.98 -7.28
N LEU A 198 -3.06 20.01 -6.91
CA LEU A 198 -2.64 21.40 -7.03
C LEU A 198 -2.96 22.17 -5.74
N ASP A 199 -1.92 22.75 -5.12
CA ASP A 199 -2.07 23.69 -4.01
C ASP A 199 -2.43 25.08 -4.54
N VAL A 200 -3.68 25.48 -4.35
CA VAL A 200 -4.22 26.80 -4.74
C VAL A 200 -4.35 27.73 -3.54
N THR A 201 -3.64 27.48 -2.44
CA THR A 201 -3.65 28.39 -1.29
C THR A 201 -3.15 29.78 -1.67
N VAL A 202 -3.96 30.82 -1.42
CA VAL A 202 -3.55 32.22 -1.66
C VAL A 202 -2.42 32.59 -0.71
N LYS A 203 -1.23 32.87 -1.26
CA LYS A 203 -0.03 33.27 -0.52
C LYS A 203 0.24 34.76 -0.77
N PRO A 204 0.34 35.63 0.26
CA PRO A 204 0.47 37.08 0.07
C PRO A 204 1.66 37.53 -0.77
N LYS A 205 2.75 36.75 -0.80
CA LYS A 205 3.98 37.07 -1.55
C LYS A 205 4.12 36.27 -2.85
N SER A 206 3.12 35.48 -3.23
CA SER A 206 3.18 34.68 -4.45
C SER A 206 2.99 35.56 -5.69
N PRO A 207 3.74 35.33 -6.77
CA PRO A 207 3.47 35.98 -8.06
C PRO A 207 2.09 35.62 -8.63
N PHE A 208 1.46 34.54 -8.14
CA PHE A 208 0.14 34.09 -8.57
C PHE A 208 -1.01 34.61 -7.70
N LYS A 209 -0.76 35.51 -6.74
CA LYS A 209 -1.76 35.96 -5.77
C LYS A 209 -3.10 36.35 -6.42
N ASP A 210 -3.10 37.28 -7.36
CA ASP A 210 -4.33 37.79 -7.99
C ASP A 210 -5.03 36.73 -8.85
N THR A 211 -4.27 35.76 -9.38
CA THR A 211 -4.82 34.61 -10.12
C THR A 211 -5.49 33.62 -9.17
N LEU A 212 -4.87 33.33 -8.03
CA LEU A 212 -5.43 32.46 -7.00
C LEU A 212 -6.68 33.08 -6.36
N GLU A 213 -6.67 34.38 -6.07
CA GLU A 213 -7.85 35.09 -5.53
C GLU A 213 -9.03 35.04 -6.50
N ARG A 214 -8.79 35.27 -7.80
CA ARG A 214 -9.84 35.11 -8.83
C ARG A 214 -10.34 33.67 -8.94
N LEU A 215 -9.43 32.69 -8.91
CA LEU A 215 -9.82 31.28 -8.94
C LEU A 215 -10.72 30.94 -7.73
N HIS A 216 -10.39 31.40 -6.52
CA HIS A 216 -11.22 31.17 -5.34
C HIS A 216 -12.61 31.79 -5.49
N GLN A 217 -12.71 33.02 -5.98
CA GLN A 217 -13.99 33.68 -6.25
C GLN A 217 -14.83 32.93 -7.30
N ASP A 218 -14.19 32.40 -8.33
CA ASP A 218 -14.87 31.64 -9.39
C ASP A 218 -15.33 30.24 -8.92
N LEU A 219 -14.59 29.62 -7.99
CA LEU A 219 -14.99 28.37 -7.35
C LEU A 219 -16.19 28.62 -6.42
N GLU A 220 -16.14 29.66 -5.59
CA GLU A 220 -17.22 30.04 -4.68
C GLU A 220 -18.53 30.34 -5.44
N LYS A 221 -18.46 31.08 -6.55
CA LYS A 221 -19.62 31.34 -7.43
C LYS A 221 -20.20 30.09 -8.10
N ALA A 222 -19.44 29.00 -8.13
CA ALA A 222 -19.87 27.71 -8.67
C ALA A 222 -20.28 26.72 -7.57
N ASP A 223 -20.54 27.22 -6.36
CA ASP A 223 -20.94 26.45 -5.17
C ASP A 223 -19.91 25.37 -4.78
N LEU A 224 -18.61 25.66 -5.00
CA LEU A 224 -17.49 24.80 -4.61
C LEU A 224 -16.87 25.29 -3.32
N GLU A 225 -16.61 24.36 -2.39
CA GLU A 225 -16.06 24.68 -1.07
C GLU A 225 -14.83 23.84 -0.76
N PHE A 226 -13.84 24.46 -0.10
CA PHE A 226 -12.72 23.74 0.50
C PHE A 226 -13.11 23.29 1.92
N THR A 227 -13.17 21.99 2.16
CA THR A 227 -13.58 21.44 3.45
C THR A 227 -12.62 20.36 3.94
N SER A 228 -12.63 20.09 5.25
CA SER A 228 -11.74 19.10 5.84
C SER A 228 -11.94 17.72 5.20
N ALA A 229 -10.82 17.15 4.73
CA ALA A 229 -10.85 15.89 3.99
C ALA A 229 -11.33 14.68 4.81
N LEU A 230 -10.95 14.56 6.09
CA LEU A 230 -11.15 13.31 6.85
C LEU A 230 -12.63 12.91 7.00
N PRO A 231 -13.57 13.80 7.41
CA PRO A 231 -14.99 13.43 7.53
C PRO A 231 -15.66 13.08 6.20
N GLN A 232 -15.28 13.76 5.11
CA GLN A 232 -15.86 13.54 3.78
C GLN A 232 -15.25 12.34 3.07
N ALA A 233 -13.97 12.07 3.32
CA ALA A 233 -13.22 11.00 2.69
C ALA A 233 -13.92 9.65 2.83
N PHE A 234 -14.47 9.32 4.00
CA PHE A 234 -15.18 8.05 4.24
C PHE A 234 -16.53 7.90 3.51
N LYS A 235 -17.03 8.97 2.87
CA LYS A 235 -18.24 8.93 2.03
C LYS A 235 -17.91 8.70 0.56
N LEU A 236 -16.64 8.87 0.17
CA LEU A 236 -16.19 8.71 -1.20
C LEU A 236 -16.07 7.23 -1.59
N LYS A 237 -16.18 6.96 -2.89
CA LYS A 237 -15.78 5.67 -3.47
C LYS A 237 -14.30 5.42 -3.18
N LYS A 238 -13.94 4.14 -3.03
CA LYS A 238 -12.61 3.71 -2.57
C LYS A 238 -11.47 4.19 -3.47
N ASP A 239 -11.66 4.13 -4.78
CA ASP A 239 -10.73 4.60 -5.81
C ASP A 239 -10.52 6.12 -5.74
N VAL A 240 -11.61 6.89 -5.62
CA VAL A 240 -11.55 8.35 -5.46
C VAL A 240 -10.88 8.74 -4.14
N ALA A 241 -11.20 8.02 -3.05
CA ALA A 241 -10.57 8.21 -1.75
C ALA A 241 -9.05 7.93 -1.81
N ALA A 242 -8.60 6.93 -2.57
CA ALA A 242 -7.18 6.66 -2.75
C ALA A 242 -6.44 7.79 -3.48
N ILE A 243 -7.08 8.42 -4.47
CA ILE A 243 -6.55 9.62 -5.16
C ILE A 243 -6.45 10.79 -4.17
N LEU A 244 -7.52 11.06 -3.41
CA LEU A 244 -7.53 12.10 -2.37
C LEU A 244 -6.42 11.87 -1.33
N ALA A 245 -6.25 10.62 -0.89
CA ALA A 245 -5.25 10.25 0.10
C ALA A 245 -3.83 10.56 -0.37
N GLN A 246 -3.49 10.09 -1.57
CA GLN A 246 -2.19 10.36 -2.18
C GLN A 246 -1.98 11.87 -2.37
N ALA A 247 -2.97 12.58 -2.92
CA ALA A 247 -2.87 14.01 -3.16
C ALA A 247 -2.61 14.81 -1.89
N ARG A 248 -3.38 14.54 -0.83
CA ARG A 248 -3.25 15.22 0.45
C ARG A 248 -1.89 14.95 1.09
N ALA A 249 -1.45 13.68 1.12
CA ALA A 249 -0.15 13.29 1.66
C ALA A 249 1.00 13.99 0.94
N MET A 250 0.96 14.03 -0.39
CA MET A 250 1.98 14.69 -1.21
C MET A 250 2.00 16.21 -0.97
N LEU A 251 0.83 16.87 -1.00
CA LEU A 251 0.78 18.31 -0.78
C LEU A 251 1.15 18.72 0.66
N ASP A 252 0.81 17.90 1.67
CA ASP A 252 1.27 18.12 3.05
C ASP A 252 2.80 17.99 3.15
N TRP A 253 3.40 17.01 2.47
CA TRP A 253 4.86 16.89 2.38
C TRP A 253 5.51 18.12 1.72
N HIS A 254 5.00 18.60 0.59
CA HIS A 254 5.46 19.84 -0.06
C HIS A 254 5.33 21.06 0.87
N LYS A 255 4.21 21.18 1.58
CA LYS A 255 3.96 22.30 2.51
C LYS A 255 4.96 22.33 3.67
N ARG A 256 5.34 21.16 4.20
CA ARG A 256 6.25 21.04 5.36
C ARG A 256 7.73 21.12 4.97
N ASN A 257 8.10 20.71 3.76
CA ASN A 257 9.50 20.55 3.34
C ASN A 257 9.91 21.63 2.34
N ARG A 258 9.90 22.89 2.76
CA ARG A 258 10.28 24.02 1.90
C ARG A 258 11.78 24.34 1.86
N PHE A 259 12.56 23.69 2.71
CA PHE A 259 13.99 23.88 2.85
C PHE A 259 14.70 22.53 2.95
N CYS A 260 15.93 22.48 2.45
CA CYS A 260 16.77 21.30 2.43
C CYS A 260 17.16 20.91 3.85
N PRO A 261 16.84 19.71 4.33
CA PRO A 261 17.20 19.28 5.68
C PRO A 261 18.71 19.23 5.95
N ALA A 262 19.53 19.11 4.90
CA ALA A 262 20.98 19.04 5.02
C ALA A 262 21.68 20.40 5.18
N CYS A 263 21.12 21.50 4.64
CA CYS A 263 21.80 22.80 4.65
C CYS A 263 20.90 24.03 4.88
N GLY A 264 19.58 23.85 4.96
CA GLY A 264 18.62 24.93 5.19
C GLY A 264 18.32 25.83 3.98
N GLN A 265 18.95 25.60 2.81
CA GLN A 265 18.62 26.32 1.58
C GLN A 265 17.24 25.93 1.04
N PRO A 266 16.56 26.77 0.23
CA PRO A 266 15.30 26.40 -0.42
C PRO A 266 15.42 25.11 -1.25
N VAL A 267 14.27 24.47 -1.49
CA VAL A 267 14.17 23.33 -2.41
C VAL A 267 13.23 23.65 -3.57
N VAL A 268 13.42 22.92 -4.66
CA VAL A 268 12.53 22.91 -5.83
C VAL A 268 11.97 21.52 -6.06
N SER A 269 10.72 21.48 -6.53
CA SER A 269 10.04 20.24 -6.91
C SER A 269 10.65 19.66 -8.18
N LYS A 270 10.84 18.34 -8.20
CA LYS A 270 11.30 17.54 -9.34
C LYS A 270 10.49 16.25 -9.42
N GLU A 271 10.68 15.51 -10.52
CA GLU A 271 10.01 14.23 -10.77
C GLU A 271 8.48 14.32 -10.58
N ALA A 272 7.89 15.36 -11.19
CA ALA A 272 6.47 15.67 -11.12
C ALA A 272 5.90 15.77 -9.69
N GLY A 273 6.67 16.33 -8.77
CA GLY A 273 6.26 16.48 -7.37
C GLY A 273 6.68 15.34 -6.45
N HIS A 274 7.41 14.33 -6.93
CA HIS A 274 7.84 13.18 -6.11
C HIS A 274 9.27 13.29 -5.58
N LYS A 275 9.94 14.42 -5.85
CA LYS A 275 11.27 14.70 -5.33
C LYS A 275 11.46 16.18 -5.04
N LEU A 276 12.17 16.48 -3.96
CA LEU A 276 12.59 17.83 -3.61
C LEU A 276 14.11 17.94 -3.72
N MET A 277 14.60 18.87 -4.53
CA MET A 277 16.02 19.09 -4.79
C MET A 277 16.47 20.42 -4.17
N CYS A 278 17.62 20.41 -3.50
CA CYS A 278 18.23 21.62 -2.94
C CYS A 278 18.64 22.61 -4.04
N THR A 279 18.45 23.90 -3.80
CA THR A 279 18.87 24.96 -4.74
C THR A 279 20.29 25.46 -4.52
N SER A 280 21.04 24.92 -3.53
CA SER A 280 22.45 25.27 -3.37
C SER A 280 23.26 24.83 -4.58
N ASN A 281 24.35 25.55 -4.88
CA ASN A 281 25.21 25.23 -6.02
C ASN A 281 25.89 23.86 -5.86
N GLU A 282 26.28 23.25 -6.97
CA GLU A 282 26.96 21.93 -7.00
C GLU A 282 28.32 21.96 -6.30
N THR A 283 28.94 23.14 -6.18
CA THR A 283 30.17 23.34 -5.40
C THR A 283 29.93 23.39 -3.89
N SER A 284 28.68 23.39 -3.44
CA SER A 284 28.36 23.35 -2.00
C SER A 284 28.68 21.98 -1.41
N GLU A 285 29.10 21.97 -0.15
CA GLU A 285 29.30 20.73 0.61
C GLU A 285 27.98 20.04 1.01
N CYS A 286 26.84 20.51 0.51
CA CYS A 286 25.54 19.97 0.87
C CYS A 286 25.44 18.51 0.42
N ILE A 287 25.27 17.61 1.38
CA ILE A 287 25.20 16.17 1.11
C ILE A 287 24.05 15.82 0.17
N SER A 288 22.99 16.63 0.07
CA SER A 288 21.86 16.36 -0.83
C SER A 288 22.25 16.22 -2.30
N HIS A 289 23.41 16.73 -2.69
CA HIS A 289 23.95 16.63 -4.06
C HIS A 289 24.82 15.38 -4.27
N LYS A 290 25.05 14.57 -3.23
CA LYS A 290 25.99 13.44 -3.22
C LYS A 290 25.28 12.12 -2.93
N GLY A 291 24.65 11.55 -3.96
CA GLY A 291 23.96 10.27 -3.88
C GLY A 291 22.46 10.41 -3.60
N ILE A 292 21.85 9.35 -3.10
CA ILE A 292 20.41 9.26 -2.88
C ILE A 292 20.13 9.43 -1.38
N HIS A 293 19.30 10.41 -1.03
CA HIS A 293 18.91 10.68 0.35
C HIS A 293 17.40 10.61 0.53
N ASN A 294 16.94 9.93 1.58
CA ASN A 294 15.53 9.73 1.88
C ASN A 294 14.74 11.04 2.02
N PHE A 295 15.35 12.09 2.57
CA PHE A 295 14.72 13.38 2.79
C PHE A 295 14.36 14.12 1.49
N ALA A 296 14.90 13.69 0.34
CA ALA A 296 14.50 14.19 -0.96
C ALA A 296 13.18 13.60 -1.46
N TYR A 297 12.65 12.56 -0.80
CA TYR A 297 11.45 11.82 -1.20
C TYR A 297 10.32 11.92 -0.16
N PRO A 298 9.06 11.68 -0.55
CA PRO A 298 7.93 11.69 0.38
C PRO A 298 8.12 10.70 1.53
N ARG A 299 7.97 11.19 2.76
CA ARG A 299 8.06 10.38 3.97
C ARG A 299 6.74 9.67 4.24
N THR A 300 6.76 8.34 4.42
CA THR A 300 5.60 7.55 4.88
C THR A 300 5.95 6.94 6.23
N ASP A 301 5.23 7.30 7.28
CA ASP A 301 5.49 6.82 8.64
C ASP A 301 4.83 5.46 8.88
N ALA A 302 5.61 4.44 9.22
CA ALA A 302 5.07 3.12 9.55
C ALA A 302 4.40 3.14 10.94
N VAL A 303 3.16 2.65 10.99
CA VAL A 303 2.36 2.56 12.22
C VAL A 303 1.82 1.14 12.33
N VAL A 304 2.02 0.48 13.47
CA VAL A 304 1.36 -0.79 13.75
C VAL A 304 -0.01 -0.54 14.37
N ILE A 305 -0.98 -1.39 14.07
CA ILE A 305 -2.26 -1.42 14.76
C ILE A 305 -2.67 -2.86 15.03
N VAL A 306 -2.91 -3.21 16.28
CA VAL A 306 -3.05 -4.60 16.71
C VAL A 306 -4.36 -4.86 17.43
N CYS A 307 -5.07 -5.89 16.98
CA CYS A 307 -6.20 -6.48 17.70
C CYS A 307 -5.66 -7.63 18.56
N ILE A 308 -5.55 -7.38 19.87
CA ILE A 308 -4.96 -8.30 20.84
C ILE A 308 -6.05 -9.23 21.38
N MET A 309 -5.88 -10.53 21.16
CA MET A 309 -6.75 -11.60 21.63
C MET A 309 -6.32 -12.03 23.02
N HIS A 310 -7.29 -12.24 23.91
CA HIS A 310 -7.06 -12.78 25.25
C HIS A 310 -6.41 -14.17 25.19
N PRO A 311 -5.67 -14.65 26.21
CA PRO A 311 -5.07 -15.99 26.19
C PRO A 311 -6.07 -17.14 25.95
N THR A 312 -7.35 -16.95 26.26
CA THR A 312 -8.45 -17.90 26.01
C THR A 312 -9.21 -17.65 24.70
N GLU A 313 -8.78 -16.68 23.90
CA GLU A 313 -9.32 -16.28 22.59
C GLU A 313 -10.81 -15.87 22.56
N ASP A 314 -11.46 -15.74 23.71
CA ASP A 314 -12.88 -15.41 23.88
C ASP A 314 -13.16 -13.90 23.97
N LYS A 315 -12.10 -13.11 24.17
CA LYS A 315 -12.13 -11.64 24.31
C LYS A 315 -11.03 -10.99 23.48
N ILE A 316 -11.19 -9.70 23.21
CA ILE A 316 -10.14 -8.83 22.68
C ILE A 316 -9.93 -7.61 23.57
N LEU A 317 -8.70 -7.10 23.60
CA LEU A 317 -8.34 -5.87 24.29
C LEU A 317 -8.54 -4.69 23.36
N LEU A 318 -9.26 -3.68 23.82
CA LEU A 318 -9.42 -2.42 23.12
C LEU A 318 -9.12 -1.24 24.06
N GLY A 319 -8.53 -0.19 23.50
CA GLY A 319 -8.19 1.06 24.17
C GLY A 319 -9.03 2.24 23.69
N ARG A 320 -9.07 3.32 24.48
CA ARG A 320 -9.58 4.62 24.05
C ARG A 320 -8.74 5.77 24.59
N GLN A 321 -8.64 6.84 23.81
CA GLN A 321 -8.08 8.11 24.25
C GLN A 321 -9.16 9.07 24.76
N LYS A 322 -8.77 9.98 25.64
CA LYS A 322 -9.67 10.97 26.27
C LYS A 322 -10.40 11.87 25.26
N GLN A 323 -9.72 12.25 24.18
CA GLN A 323 -10.23 13.15 23.15
C GLN A 323 -11.26 12.50 22.21
N TRP A 324 -11.41 11.18 22.25
CA TRP A 324 -12.30 10.45 21.35
C TRP A 324 -13.77 10.53 21.79
N PRO A 325 -14.73 10.41 20.85
CA PRO A 325 -16.15 10.31 21.15
C PRO A 325 -16.43 9.33 22.28
N ALA A 326 -17.38 9.66 23.16
CA ALA A 326 -17.74 8.82 24.29
C ALA A 326 -18.04 7.39 23.84
N ARG A 327 -17.53 6.41 24.60
CA ARG A 327 -17.69 4.97 24.37
C ARG A 327 -17.04 4.43 23.08
N MET A 328 -16.31 5.25 22.30
CA MET A 328 -15.53 4.73 21.18
C MET A 328 -14.25 4.06 21.70
N PHE A 329 -14.03 2.81 21.30
CA PHE A 329 -12.83 2.00 21.60
C PHE A 329 -12.24 1.45 20.30
N SER A 330 -10.93 1.29 20.24
CA SER A 330 -10.19 0.83 19.06
C SER A 330 -9.06 -0.13 19.45
N CYS A 331 -8.47 -0.79 18.44
CA CYS A 331 -7.19 -1.48 18.55
C CYS A 331 -6.08 -0.54 19.04
N ILE A 332 -5.05 -1.11 19.64
CA ILE A 332 -3.83 -0.43 20.12
C ILE A 332 -2.94 -0.12 18.90
N ALA A 333 -2.31 1.05 18.86
CA ALA A 333 -1.57 1.47 17.68
C ALA A 333 -0.50 2.52 18.00
N GLY A 334 0.68 2.33 17.43
CA GLY A 334 1.77 3.30 17.55
C GLY A 334 2.81 3.18 16.44
N PHE A 335 3.76 4.09 16.47
CA PHE A 335 4.77 4.22 15.42
C PHE A 335 5.83 3.12 15.54
N VAL A 336 6.33 2.64 14.41
CA VAL A 336 7.52 1.78 14.38
C VAL A 336 8.76 2.64 14.63
N GLU A 337 9.62 2.23 15.55
CA GLU A 337 10.86 2.94 15.87
C GLU A 337 12.01 2.63 14.90
N ALA A 338 13.06 3.45 14.95
CA ALA A 338 14.25 3.27 14.13
C ALA A 338 15.03 2.01 14.53
N GLY A 339 15.17 1.06 13.61
CA GLY A 339 15.84 -0.22 13.87
C GLY A 339 14.95 -1.28 14.48
N GLU A 340 13.66 -1.01 14.65
CA GLU A 340 12.66 -1.93 15.19
C GLU A 340 11.99 -2.74 14.06
N SER A 341 11.82 -4.04 14.26
CA SER A 341 10.97 -4.85 13.38
C SER A 341 9.48 -4.56 13.64
N ILE A 342 8.63 -4.85 12.66
CA ILE A 342 7.19 -4.61 12.79
C ILE A 342 6.58 -5.43 13.95
N GLU A 343 7.06 -6.66 14.14
CA GLU A 343 6.60 -7.54 15.20
C GLU A 343 7.10 -7.09 16.58
N GLU A 344 8.29 -6.48 16.67
CA GLU A 344 8.77 -5.86 17.91
C GLU A 344 7.90 -4.65 18.26
N ALA A 345 7.60 -3.77 17.29
CA ALA A 345 6.72 -2.63 17.49
C ALA A 345 5.34 -3.04 18.01
N VAL A 346 4.74 -4.11 17.46
CA VAL A 346 3.46 -4.65 17.96
C VAL A 346 3.56 -5.06 19.44
N ARG A 347 4.65 -5.70 19.84
CA ARG A 347 4.85 -6.15 21.23
C ARG A 347 5.12 -4.98 22.17
N ARG A 348 5.95 -4.02 21.75
CA ARG A 348 6.27 -2.82 22.52
C ARG A 348 5.02 -1.98 22.76
N GLU A 349 4.29 -1.62 21.71
CA GLU A 349 3.07 -0.79 21.83
C GLU A 349 1.99 -1.47 22.72
N ALA A 350 1.81 -2.79 22.60
CA ALA A 350 0.91 -3.53 23.47
C ALA A 350 1.34 -3.44 24.95
N LEU A 351 2.64 -3.57 25.22
CA LEU A 351 3.20 -3.52 26.56
C LEU A 351 3.15 -2.10 27.16
N GLU A 352 3.57 -1.08 26.42
CA GLU A 352 3.66 0.31 26.87
C GLU A 352 2.26 0.89 27.19
N GLU A 353 1.31 0.76 26.26
CA GLU A 353 -0.01 1.35 26.42
C GLU A 353 -0.91 0.59 27.41
N THR A 354 -0.73 -0.74 27.52
CA THR A 354 -1.70 -1.60 28.23
C THR A 354 -1.11 -2.51 29.30
N GLY A 355 0.21 -2.68 29.35
CA GLY A 355 0.89 -3.62 30.24
C GLY A 355 0.79 -5.10 29.83
N VAL A 356 0.10 -5.39 28.72
CA VAL A 356 -0.17 -6.76 28.26
C VAL A 356 0.95 -7.25 27.33
N HIS A 357 1.53 -8.39 27.68
CA HIS A 357 2.49 -9.09 26.84
C HIS A 357 1.77 -9.88 25.74
N VAL A 358 2.29 -9.83 24.52
CA VAL A 358 1.80 -10.58 23.36
C VAL A 358 2.93 -11.39 22.71
N ASP A 359 2.63 -12.57 22.18
CA ASP A 359 3.62 -13.46 21.55
C ASP A 359 3.50 -13.52 20.03
N HIS A 360 2.53 -14.24 19.49
CA HIS A 360 2.28 -14.46 18.09
C HIS A 360 1.70 -13.18 17.49
N VAL A 361 2.31 -12.71 16.40
CA VAL A 361 1.91 -11.51 15.67
C VAL A 361 1.63 -11.92 14.24
N ALA A 362 0.36 -11.91 13.84
CA ALA A 362 -0.09 -12.30 12.52
C ALA A 362 -0.51 -11.08 11.71
N TYR A 363 0.15 -10.85 10.57
CA TYR A 363 -0.23 -9.82 9.62
C TYR A 363 -1.64 -10.07 9.07
N HIS A 364 -2.43 -9.00 8.97
CA HIS A 364 -3.76 -9.03 8.36
C HIS A 364 -3.81 -8.25 7.04
N SER A 365 -3.47 -6.96 7.08
CA SER A 365 -3.62 -6.04 5.94
C SER A 365 -2.94 -4.69 6.21
N THR A 366 -2.76 -3.84 5.21
CA THR A 366 -2.31 -2.45 5.40
C THR A 366 -3.37 -1.43 4.97
N GLN A 367 -3.33 -0.23 5.56
CA GLN A 367 -4.18 0.91 5.20
C GLN A 367 -3.35 2.20 5.16
N PRO A 368 -3.28 2.90 4.01
CA PRO A 368 -2.77 4.27 3.98
C PRO A 368 -3.62 5.19 4.87
N TRP A 369 -2.97 6.06 5.62
CA TRP A 369 -3.61 7.04 6.49
C TRP A 369 -3.02 8.44 6.25
N PRO A 370 -3.61 9.21 5.31
CA PRO A 370 -3.02 10.43 4.75
C PRO A 370 -3.26 11.67 5.63
N PHE A 371 -3.23 11.50 6.96
CA PHE A 371 -3.55 12.54 7.95
C PHE A 371 -2.54 12.55 9.12
N PRO A 372 -1.25 12.89 8.90
CA PRO A 372 -0.70 13.49 7.68
C PRO A 372 -0.17 12.50 6.64
N ASN A 373 0.66 11.52 7.01
CA ASN A 373 1.19 10.54 6.04
C ASN A 373 1.72 9.26 6.71
N SER A 374 0.82 8.42 7.20
CA SER A 374 1.17 7.12 7.80
C SER A 374 0.72 5.95 6.92
N LEU A 375 1.39 4.81 7.07
CA LEU A 375 0.92 3.52 6.58
C LEU A 375 0.65 2.62 7.79
N MET A 376 -0.63 2.32 8.01
CA MET A 376 -1.04 1.41 9.08
C MET A 376 -0.84 -0.04 8.65
N PHE A 377 -0.13 -0.81 9.46
CA PHE A 377 0.05 -2.24 9.35
C PHE A 377 -0.83 -2.92 10.41
N GLY A 378 -1.85 -3.65 9.96
CA GLY A 378 -2.83 -4.28 10.84
C GLY A 378 -2.42 -5.70 11.23
N PHE A 379 -2.53 -6.00 12.52
CA PHE A 379 -2.16 -7.28 13.11
C PHE A 379 -3.26 -7.88 14.00
N LEU A 380 -3.27 -9.20 14.05
CA LEU A 380 -3.91 -9.98 15.11
C LEU A 380 -2.80 -10.54 15.99
N ALA A 381 -2.89 -10.37 17.31
CA ALA A 381 -1.88 -10.89 18.22
C ALA A 381 -2.48 -11.65 19.40
N SER A 382 -1.78 -12.67 19.88
CA SER A 382 -2.19 -13.44 21.05
C SER A 382 -1.51 -12.90 22.30
N ALA A 383 -2.30 -12.56 23.32
CA ALA A 383 -1.77 -12.17 24.61
C ALA A 383 -1.31 -13.39 25.41
N THR A 384 -0.20 -13.25 26.13
CA THR A 384 0.31 -14.25 27.09
C THR A 384 -0.02 -13.88 28.54
N THR A 385 -0.55 -12.68 28.75
CA THR A 385 -0.98 -12.15 30.06
C THR A 385 -2.34 -11.47 29.89
N ASP A 386 -3.11 -11.34 30.98
CA ASP A 386 -4.46 -10.75 30.97
C ASP A 386 -4.59 -9.50 31.84
N THR A 387 -3.57 -9.20 32.64
CA THR A 387 -3.59 -8.08 33.59
C THR A 387 -3.24 -6.78 32.88
N ILE A 388 -4.21 -5.87 32.82
CA ILE A 388 -4.04 -4.54 32.23
C ILE A 388 -3.40 -3.59 33.25
N LYS A 389 -2.32 -2.93 32.86
CA LYS A 389 -1.63 -1.87 33.60
C LYS A 389 -1.21 -0.77 32.63
N MET A 390 -1.96 0.34 32.63
CA MET A 390 -1.64 1.50 31.79
C MET A 390 -0.68 2.41 32.55
N GLU A 391 0.55 2.60 32.06
CA GLU A 391 1.61 3.34 32.76
C GLU A 391 1.96 4.70 32.13
N ASP A 392 1.78 4.85 30.82
CA ASP A 392 2.20 6.03 30.03
C ASP A 392 1.17 7.18 29.99
N LYS A 393 -0.08 6.92 30.39
CA LYS A 393 -1.24 7.84 30.35
C LYS A 393 -1.71 8.23 28.94
N GLU A 394 -1.30 7.51 27.90
CA GLU A 394 -1.80 7.73 26.54
C GLU A 394 -3.27 7.34 26.42
N LEU A 395 -3.64 6.21 27.02
CA LEU A 395 -5.02 5.73 27.08
C LEU A 395 -5.77 6.27 28.29
N GLU A 396 -7.03 6.66 28.07
CA GLU A 396 -7.99 6.92 29.14
C GLU A 396 -8.51 5.61 29.74
N SER A 397 -8.65 4.57 28.91
CA SER A 397 -9.14 3.25 29.34
C SER A 397 -8.73 2.17 28.35
N ALA A 398 -8.30 1.02 28.88
CA ALA A 398 -8.11 -0.23 28.14
C ALA A 398 -8.92 -1.35 28.83
N ARG A 399 -9.66 -2.16 28.05
CA ARG A 399 -10.57 -3.18 28.58
C ARG A 399 -10.66 -4.39 27.66
N TRP A 400 -10.83 -5.57 28.27
CA TRP A 400 -11.23 -6.78 27.57
C TRP A 400 -12.73 -6.76 27.23
N PHE A 401 -13.07 -7.01 25.97
CA PHE A 401 -14.43 -7.11 25.46
C PHE A 401 -14.69 -8.53 24.96
N SER A 402 -15.80 -9.12 25.39
CA SER A 402 -16.19 -10.46 24.95
C SER A 402 -16.62 -10.46 23.49
N ARG A 403 -16.58 -11.64 22.86
CA ARG A 403 -17.10 -11.80 21.50
C ARG A 403 -18.54 -11.33 21.37
N SER A 404 -19.40 -11.53 22.39
CA SER A 404 -20.77 -11.00 22.38
C SER A 404 -20.84 -9.48 22.45
N ASP A 405 -19.97 -8.83 23.23
CA ASP A 405 -19.88 -7.36 23.28
C ASP A 405 -19.53 -6.80 21.90
N VAL A 406 -18.53 -7.41 21.25
CA VAL A 406 -18.05 -7.00 19.93
C VAL A 406 -19.11 -7.22 18.85
N LEU A 407 -19.79 -8.37 18.86
CA LEU A 407 -20.89 -8.64 17.93
C LEU A 407 -22.07 -7.69 18.13
N GLY A 408 -22.34 -7.24 19.37
CA GLY A 408 -23.31 -6.17 19.64
C GLY A 408 -22.84 -4.82 19.09
N ALA A 409 -21.57 -4.47 19.29
CA ALA A 409 -21.00 -3.23 18.75
C ALA A 409 -21.04 -3.17 17.22
N LEU A 410 -20.76 -4.29 16.54
CA LEU A 410 -20.87 -4.42 15.08
C LEU A 410 -22.31 -4.21 14.55
N LYS A 411 -23.32 -4.52 15.37
CA LYS A 411 -24.75 -4.29 15.07
C LYS A 411 -25.23 -2.88 15.47
N GLY A 412 -24.37 -2.06 16.06
CA GLY A 412 -24.72 -0.72 16.55
C GLY A 412 -25.50 -0.70 17.87
N ASN A 413 -25.59 -1.82 18.59
CA ASN A 413 -26.31 -1.93 19.86
C ASN A 413 -25.43 -2.43 21.03
N GLY A 414 -24.10 -2.30 20.88
CA GLY A 414 -23.12 -2.79 21.85
C GLY A 414 -22.92 -1.90 23.08
N VAL A 415 -22.14 -2.41 24.03
CA VAL A 415 -21.70 -1.69 25.23
C VAL A 415 -20.67 -0.61 24.93
N PHE A 416 -20.07 -0.62 23.73
CA PHE A 416 -19.15 0.37 23.19
C PHE A 416 -19.40 0.62 21.69
N ASN A 417 -18.80 1.67 21.15
CA ASN A 417 -18.85 2.03 19.73
C ASN A 417 -17.53 1.69 19.04
N LEU A 418 -17.60 1.19 17.81
CA LEU A 418 -16.45 0.90 16.97
C LEU A 418 -16.03 2.11 16.13
N PRO A 419 -14.78 2.14 15.64
CA PRO A 419 -14.38 3.05 14.58
C PRO A 419 -15.24 2.85 13.31
N PRO A 420 -15.26 3.83 12.37
CA PRO A 420 -15.98 3.71 11.11
C PRO A 420 -15.68 2.40 10.38
N THR A 421 -16.67 1.88 9.65
CA THR A 421 -16.59 0.56 8.99
C THR A 421 -15.41 0.43 8.02
N LEU A 422 -14.92 1.53 7.45
CA LEU A 422 -13.78 1.56 6.52
C LEU A 422 -12.41 1.65 7.20
N ALA A 423 -12.36 1.83 8.52
CA ALA A 423 -11.10 1.88 9.28
C ALA A 423 -10.53 0.47 9.49
N ILE A 424 -9.22 0.32 9.41
CA ILE A 424 -8.51 -0.96 9.58
C ILE A 424 -8.77 -1.56 10.96
N ALA A 425 -8.89 -0.75 12.01
CA ALA A 425 -9.30 -1.21 13.35
C ALA A 425 -10.65 -1.95 13.32
N HIS A 426 -11.63 -1.39 12.61
CA HIS A 426 -12.93 -2.04 12.44
C HIS A 426 -12.79 -3.37 11.70
N GLN A 427 -11.96 -3.42 10.66
CA GLN A 427 -11.72 -4.64 9.89
C GLN A 427 -11.06 -5.73 10.74
N LEU A 428 -10.02 -5.40 11.52
CA LEU A 428 -9.36 -6.34 12.43
C LEU A 428 -10.34 -6.93 13.46
N ILE A 429 -11.11 -6.07 14.11
CA ILE A 429 -12.11 -6.46 15.12
C ILE A 429 -13.20 -7.35 14.50
N LYS A 430 -13.71 -6.97 13.32
CA LYS A 430 -14.70 -7.76 12.58
C LYS A 430 -14.15 -9.12 12.17
N THR A 431 -12.90 -9.17 11.68
CA THR A 431 -12.23 -10.43 11.30
C THR A 431 -12.18 -11.38 12.47
N TRP A 432 -11.69 -10.93 13.64
CA TRP A 432 -11.67 -11.76 14.84
C TRP A 432 -13.07 -12.24 15.24
N ALA A 433 -14.05 -11.33 15.30
CA ALA A 433 -15.39 -11.62 15.81
C ALA A 433 -16.21 -12.56 14.92
N THR A 434 -15.99 -12.52 13.61
CA THR A 434 -16.80 -13.26 12.63
C THR A 434 -16.14 -14.51 12.08
N ASN A 435 -14.81 -14.62 12.16
CA ASN A 435 -14.10 -15.80 11.66
C ASN A 435 -14.28 -17.00 12.62
N PRO A 436 -14.85 -18.13 12.14
CA PRO A 436 -15.04 -19.33 12.95
C PRO A 436 -13.75 -19.98 13.45
N SER A 437 -12.59 -19.73 12.84
CA SER A 437 -11.31 -20.33 13.27
C SER A 437 -10.89 -19.86 14.66
N PHE A 438 -11.34 -18.69 15.10
CA PHE A 438 -11.13 -18.16 16.45
C PHE A 438 -12.23 -18.61 17.44
N ARG A 439 -13.10 -19.56 17.06
CA ARG A 439 -14.09 -20.11 17.99
C ARG A 439 -13.38 -21.04 18.96
N GLN A 440 -13.71 -20.88 20.25
CA GLN A 440 -13.41 -21.84 21.29
C GLN A 440 -13.58 -23.27 20.75
N GLN A 441 -12.50 -24.05 20.75
CA GLN A 441 -12.67 -25.48 20.96
C GLN A 441 -13.33 -25.60 22.34
N ASN A 442 -14.66 -25.69 22.36
CA ASN A 442 -15.38 -25.97 23.59
C ASN A 442 -14.73 -27.20 24.22
N SER A 443 -14.29 -27.00 25.46
CA SER A 443 -13.83 -28.02 26.38
C SER A 443 -14.55 -29.34 26.16
N LYS A 444 -13.82 -30.36 25.69
CA LYS A 444 -14.16 -31.74 26.08
C LYS A 444 -13.82 -31.83 27.57
N MET A 445 -14.80 -31.51 28.40
CA MET A 445 -14.88 -32.01 29.77
C MET A 445 -15.53 -33.38 29.75
#